data_AF-A0A9X5BGT7-F1
#
_entry.id   AF-A0A9X5BGT7-F1
#
_cell.length_a   1.000
_cell.length_b   1.000
_cell.length_c   1.000
_cell.angle_alpha   90.00
_cell.angle_beta   90.00
_cell.angle_gamma   90.00
#
_symmetry.space_group_name_H-M   'P 1'
#
loop_
_entity.id
_entity.type
_entity.pdbx_description
1 polymer ?
#
loop_
_entity_poly.entity_id
_entity_poly.type
_entity_poly.pdbx_seq_one_letter_code
_entity_poly.pdbx_strand_id
1 'polypeptide(L)'
;MEITIEQVKEFAWQQLDAMWHDNSGTATISMVRFDYKGYCIVNPWMDEKTEKAVDPYRYYGKQRTERFVKEVIRTIQHNREIAKQHRR
;
A
#
# COMPACT_ATOMS: atom_id res chain seq x y z
N MET A 1 12.63 -2.80 15.19
CA MET A 1 11.16 -2.97 15.23
C MET A 1 10.77 -3.78 14.02
N GLU A 2 10.24 -4.97 14.24
CA GLU A 2 9.64 -5.76 13.16
C GLU A 2 8.35 -5.06 12.70
N ILE A 3 8.14 -4.95 11.39
CA ILE A 3 6.89 -4.40 10.84
C ILE A 3 5.90 -5.54 10.67
N THR A 4 4.74 -5.42 11.33
CA THR A 4 3.71 -6.46 11.28
C THR A 4 2.86 -6.34 10.03
N ILE A 5 2.18 -7.42 9.65
CA ILE A 5 1.23 -7.40 8.53
C ILE A 5 0.06 -6.43 8.76
N GLU A 6 -0.31 -6.18 10.02
CA GLU A 6 -1.35 -5.21 10.38
C GLU A 6 -0.92 -3.79 10.05
N GLN A 7 0.35 -3.43 10.31
CA GLN A 7 0.91 -2.14 9.90
C GLN A 7 0.96 -1.99 8.39
N VAL A 8 1.23 -3.07 7.65
CA VAL A 8 1.18 -3.06 6.18
C VAL A 8 -0.24 -2.83 5.68
N LYS A 9 -1.24 -3.47 6.30
CA LYS A 9 -2.66 -3.27 5.97
C LYS A 9 -3.12 -1.84 6.27
N GLU A 10 -2.74 -1.30 7.43
CA GLU A 10 -3.04 0.08 7.82
C GLU A 10 -2.44 1.07 6.81
N PHE A 11 -1.18 0.89 6.43
CA PHE A 11 -0.54 1.71 5.41
C PHE A 11 -1.28 1.65 4.07
N ALA A 12 -1.66 0.44 3.63
CA ALA A 12 -2.42 0.26 2.39
C ALA A 12 -3.79 0.97 2.44
N TRP A 13 -4.47 0.94 3.58
CA TRP A 13 -5.71 1.69 3.81
C TRP A 13 -5.49 3.19 3.76
N GLN A 14 -4.44 3.71 4.39
CA GLN A 14 -4.10 5.14 4.34
C GLN A 14 -3.80 5.61 2.92
N GLN A 15 -3.15 4.79 2.09
CA GLN A 15 -2.95 5.12 0.66
C GLN A 15 -4.27 5.20 -0.10
N LEU A 16 -5.16 4.23 0.12
CA LEU A 16 -6.48 4.23 -0.53
C LEU A 16 -7.31 5.45 -0.13
N ASP A 17 -7.34 5.77 1.17
CA ASP A 17 -8.01 6.95 1.71
C ASP A 17 -7.43 8.24 1.13
N ALA A 18 -6.11 8.39 1.14
CA ALA A 18 -5.43 9.53 0.53
C ALA A 18 -5.69 9.65 -0.98
N MET A 19 -5.81 8.52 -1.69
CA MET A 19 -6.14 8.53 -3.12
C MET A 19 -7.57 9.03 -3.37
N TRP A 20 -8.54 8.66 -2.53
CA TRP A 20 -9.92 9.16 -2.65
C TRP A 20 -10.05 10.64 -2.30
N HIS A 21 -9.21 11.13 -1.38
CA HIS A 21 -9.20 12.53 -0.97
C HIS A 21 -8.30 13.42 -1.85
N ASP A 22 -7.49 12.83 -2.73
CA ASP A 22 -6.65 13.58 -3.66
C ASP A 22 -7.41 13.96 -4.95
N ASN A 23 -7.84 15.22 -5.02
CA ASN A 23 -8.44 15.78 -6.24
C ASN A 23 -7.41 16.14 -7.33
N SER A 24 -6.10 15.98 -7.08
CA SER A 24 -5.05 16.33 -8.04
C SER A 24 -4.73 15.21 -9.03
N GLY A 25 -5.10 13.96 -8.72
CA GLY A 25 -4.77 12.77 -9.52
C GLY A 25 -3.29 12.38 -9.46
N THR A 26 -2.47 13.07 -8.65
CA THR A 26 -1.01 12.85 -8.56
C THR A 26 -0.60 12.05 -7.33
N ALA A 27 -1.47 11.87 -6.35
CA ALA A 27 -1.14 11.17 -5.11
C ALA A 27 -0.66 9.73 -5.35
N THR A 28 -1.11 9.08 -6.42
CA THR A 28 -0.69 7.72 -6.75
C THR A 28 0.76 7.61 -7.23
N ILE A 29 1.41 8.71 -7.60
CA ILE A 29 2.80 8.71 -8.12
C ILE A 29 3.79 8.25 -7.05
N SER A 30 3.57 8.62 -5.79
CA SER A 30 4.46 8.31 -4.67
C SER A 30 3.99 7.13 -3.82
N MET A 31 2.89 6.47 -4.21
CA MET A 31 2.33 5.33 -3.48
C MET A 31 3.01 4.02 -3.87
N VAL A 32 3.08 3.09 -2.91
CA VAL A 32 3.35 1.69 -3.19
C VAL A 32 2.12 1.09 -3.87
N ARG A 33 2.30 0.60 -5.10
CA ARG A 33 1.22 0.13 -5.96
C ARG A 33 1.67 -0.97 -6.92
N PHE A 34 0.72 -1.64 -7.55
CA PHE A 34 0.95 -2.47 -8.74
C PHE A 34 -0.24 -2.42 -9.70
N ASP A 35 0.01 -2.72 -10.97
CA ASP A 35 -1.04 -2.81 -11.98
C ASP A 35 -1.68 -4.20 -12.02
N TYR A 36 -3.01 -4.23 -12.09
CA TYR A 36 -3.78 -5.45 -12.26
C TYR A 36 -4.99 -5.19 -13.16
N LYS A 37 -5.06 -5.88 -14.30
CA LYS A 37 -6.18 -5.76 -15.27
C LYS A 37 -6.52 -4.31 -15.69
N GLY A 38 -5.51 -3.44 -15.76
CA GLY A 38 -5.69 -2.01 -16.09
C GLY A 38 -6.05 -1.11 -14.90
N TYR A 39 -6.10 -1.65 -13.69
CA TYR A 39 -6.33 -0.91 -12.45
C TYR A 39 -5.04 -0.74 -11.65
N CYS A 40 -4.89 0.42 -11.03
CA CYS A 40 -3.82 0.74 -10.09
C CYS A 40 -4.22 0.29 -8.69
N ILE A 41 -3.57 -0.75 -8.17
CA ILE A 41 -3.90 -1.33 -6.86
C ILE A 41 -2.97 -0.75 -5.79
N VAL A 42 -3.55 0.05 -4.90
CA VAL A 42 -2.87 0.63 -3.72
C VAL A 42 -3.24 -0.08 -2.42
N ASN A 43 -4.32 -0.85 -2.42
CA ASN A 43 -4.75 -1.71 -1.33
C ASN A 43 -5.15 -3.10 -1.85
N PRO A 44 -4.26 -4.11 -1.75
CA PRO A 44 -4.56 -5.44 -2.29
C PRO A 44 -5.55 -6.25 -1.43
N TRP A 45 -5.95 -5.78 -0.26
CA TRP A 45 -6.98 -6.45 0.54
C TRP A 45 -8.40 -6.09 0.08
N MET A 46 -8.55 -5.27 -0.95
CA MET A 46 -9.83 -4.92 -1.56
C MET A 46 -9.81 -5.23 -3.05
N ASP A 47 -10.93 -5.70 -3.57
CA ASP A 47 -11.18 -5.86 -5.00
C ASP A 47 -11.25 -4.51 -5.70
N GLU A 48 -10.68 -4.41 -6.90
CA GLU A 48 -10.51 -3.15 -7.62
C GLU A 48 -11.82 -2.56 -8.17
N LYS A 49 -12.89 -3.36 -8.24
CA LYS A 49 -14.18 -2.97 -8.85
C LYS A 49 -15.29 -2.72 -7.85
N THR A 50 -15.35 -3.55 -6.82
CA THR A 50 -16.44 -3.61 -5.87
C THR A 50 -16.03 -3.19 -4.47
N GLU A 51 -14.73 -2.96 -4.26
CA GLU A 51 -14.17 -2.51 -2.98
C GLU A 51 -14.45 -3.51 -1.84
N LYS A 52 -14.78 -4.75 -2.18
CA LYS A 52 -15.02 -5.81 -1.20
C LYS A 52 -13.70 -6.40 -0.72
N ALA A 53 -13.67 -6.82 0.54
CA ALA A 53 -12.52 -7.48 1.11
C ALA A 53 -12.21 -8.79 0.37
N VAL A 54 -10.94 -8.98 -0.01
CA VAL A 54 -10.45 -10.19 -0.69
C VAL A 54 -9.18 -10.72 -0.04
N ASP A 55 -8.87 -11.99 -0.28
CA ASP A 55 -7.54 -12.54 0.01
C ASP A 55 -6.59 -12.18 -1.14
N PRO A 56 -5.62 -11.28 -0.92
CA PRO A 56 -4.73 -10.81 -1.99
C PRO A 56 -3.88 -11.93 -2.60
N TYR A 57 -3.45 -12.90 -1.79
CA TYR A 57 -2.57 -13.97 -2.26
C TYR A 57 -3.27 -14.88 -3.25
N ARG A 58 -4.59 -15.07 -3.07
CA ARG A 58 -5.44 -15.83 -3.98
C ARG A 58 -5.94 -15.00 -5.15
N TYR A 59 -6.32 -13.75 -4.91
CA TYR A 59 -6.99 -12.91 -5.91
C TYR A 59 -6.01 -12.23 -6.88
N TYR A 60 -4.96 -11.59 -6.35
CA TYR A 60 -3.95 -10.88 -7.14
C TYR A 60 -2.71 -11.75 -7.43
N GLY A 61 -2.53 -12.81 -6.63
CA GLY A 61 -1.47 -13.81 -6.77
C GLY A 61 -0.27 -13.54 -5.86
N LYS A 62 0.28 -14.63 -5.32
CA LYS A 62 1.37 -14.61 -4.31
C LYS A 62 2.51 -13.66 -4.63
N GLN A 63 3.08 -13.72 -5.83
CA GLN A 63 4.25 -12.92 -6.19
C GLN A 63 3.98 -11.40 -6.14
N ARG A 64 2.80 -10.97 -6.61
CA ARG A 64 2.42 -9.54 -6.58
C ARG A 64 2.21 -9.07 -5.15
N THR A 65 1.47 -9.85 -4.38
CA THR A 65 1.19 -9.54 -2.97
C THR A 65 2.46 -9.47 -2.14
N GLU A 66 3.37 -10.45 -2.28
CA GLU A 66 4.64 -10.45 -1.54
C GLU A 66 5.53 -9.26 -1.92
N ARG A 67 5.57 -8.90 -3.21
CA ARG A 67 6.32 -7.73 -3.65
C ARG A 67 5.74 -6.45 -3.05
N PHE A 68 4.42 -6.29 -3.09
CA PHE A 68 3.73 -5.16 -2.47
C PHE A 68 4.05 -5.06 -0.98
N VAL A 69 3.90 -6.16 -0.23
CA VAL A 69 4.19 -6.20 1.21
C VAL A 69 5.63 -5.80 1.50
N LYS A 70 6.61 -6.31 0.75
CA LYS A 70 8.03 -5.97 0.91
C LYS A 70 8.30 -4.48 0.70
N GLU A 71 7.70 -3.89 -0.33
CA GLU A 71 7.88 -2.47 -0.63
C GLU A 71 7.21 -1.58 0.43
N VAL A 72 6.01 -1.93 0.90
CA VAL A 72 5.38 -1.21 2.03
C VAL A 72 6.26 -1.26 3.28
N ILE A 73 6.81 -2.43 3.62
CA ILE A 73 7.71 -2.56 4.78
C ILE A 73 8.92 -1.64 4.64
N ARG A 74 9.56 -1.61 3.45
CA ARG A 74 10.69 -0.71 3.18
C ARG A 74 10.32 0.76 3.31
N THR A 75 9.18 1.15 2.77
CA THR A 75 8.69 2.54 2.85
C THR A 75 8.41 2.96 4.29
N ILE A 76 7.73 2.12 5.09
CA ILE A 76 7.47 2.42 6.50
C ILE A 76 8.79 2.51 7.28
N GLN A 77 9.74 1.63 7.03
CA GLN A 77 11.07 1.68 7.66
C GLN A 77 11.79 3.00 7.34
N HIS A 78 11.87 3.34 6.06
CA HIS A 78 12.51 4.57 5.58
C HIS A 78 11.88 5.82 6.19
N ASN A 79 10.55 5.92 6.18
CA ASN A 79 9.81 7.05 6.76
C ASN A 79 10.06 7.19 8.26
N ARG A 80 10.16 6.07 8.99
CA ARG A 80 10.51 6.07 10.42
C ARG A 80 11.94 6.53 10.67
N GLU A 81 12.89 6.20 9.80
CA GLU A 81 14.27 6.67 9.90
C GLU A 81 14.38 8.19 9.67
N ILE A 82 13.73 8.70 8.63
CA ILE A 82 13.62 10.15 8.37
C ILE A 82 13.02 10.86 9.59
N ALA A 83 11.88 10.37 10.10
CA ALA A 83 11.20 10.98 11.25
C ALA A 83 12.07 11.00 12.52
N LYS A 84 13.00 10.06 12.69
CA LYS A 84 13.97 10.08 13.81
C LYS A 84 15.07 11.12 13.61
N GLN A 85 15.53 11.33 12.37
CA GLN A 85 16.57 12.31 12.05
C GLN A 85 16.08 13.75 12.29
N HIS A 86 14.83 14.05 11.94
CA HIS A 86 14.24 15.39 12.12
C HIS A 86 13.79 15.71 13.57
N ARG A 87 13.89 14.75 14.51
CA ARG A 87 13.64 14.99 15.95
C ARG A 87 14.92 15.28 16.75
N ARG A 88 16.08 15.35 16.09
CA ARG A 88 17.35 15.78 16.66
C ARG A 88 17.64 17.22 16.26
#